data_AF-A0A2H5V4M8-F1
#
_entry.id   AF-A0A2H5V4M8-F1
#
_cell.length_a   1.000
_cell.length_b   1.000
_cell.length_c   1.000
_cell.angle_alpha   90.00
_cell.angle_beta   90.00
_cell.angle_gamma   90.00
#
_symmetry.space_group_name_H-M   'P 1'
#
loop_
_entity.id
_entity.type
_entity.pdbx_description
1 polymer ?
#
loop_
_entity_poly.entity_id
_entity_poly.type
_entity_poly.pdbx_seq_one_letter_code
_entity_poly.pdbx_strand_id
1 'polypeptide(L)'
;MTLQKRLTKYEITKIIGGRALQLSLGAFPLVEPQPNDTAFTIARRELALGVLPIIIRRHLPDGTYIDIPLKEALEAEKIAI
;
A
#
# COMPACT_ATOMS: atom_id res chain seq x y z
N MET A 1 -19.77 -2.67 14.37
CA MET A 1 -18.59 -1.85 13.95
C MET A 1 -18.47 -1.95 12.45
N THR A 2 -18.65 -0.85 11.72
CA THR A 2 -18.57 -0.84 10.25
C THR A 2 -17.11 -0.97 9.84
N LEU A 3 -16.74 -2.11 9.26
CA LEU A 3 -15.42 -2.31 8.67
C LEU A 3 -15.31 -1.41 7.44
N GLN A 4 -14.63 -0.29 7.60
CA GLN A 4 -14.35 0.62 6.49
C GLN A 4 -13.43 -0.09 5.50
N LYS A 5 -13.96 -0.50 4.35
CA LYS A 5 -13.20 -1.23 3.31
C LYS A 5 -12.08 -0.40 2.67
N ARG A 6 -12.09 0.92 2.85
CA ARG A 6 -11.09 1.85 2.30
C ARG A 6 -9.80 1.85 3.12
N LEU A 7 -8.70 2.17 2.44
CA LEU A 7 -7.41 2.45 3.08
C LEU A 7 -7.49 3.72 3.94
N THR A 8 -6.81 3.68 5.08
CA THR A 8 -6.61 4.87 5.90
C THR A 8 -5.34 5.60 5.47
N LYS A 9 -5.28 6.92 5.71
CA LYS A 9 -4.07 7.72 5.45
C LYS A 9 -2.81 7.15 6.12
N TYR A 10 -2.99 6.49 7.27
CA TYR A 10 -1.90 5.85 8.02
C TYR A 10 -1.36 4.61 7.32
N GLU A 11 -2.26 3.76 6.82
CA GLU A 11 -1.89 2.56 6.06
C GLU A 11 -1.17 2.94 4.77
N ILE A 12 -1.71 3.91 4.03
CA ILE A 12 -1.10 4.42 2.79
C ILE A 12 0.32 4.91 3.07
N THR A 13 0.49 5.76 4.08
CA THR A 13 1.79 6.32 4.45
C THR A 13 2.78 5.21 4.84
N LYS A 14 2.32 4.20 5.61
CA LYS A 14 3.16 3.08 6.06
C LYS A 14 3.59 2.19 4.89
N ILE A 15 2.70 1.93 3.95
CA ILE A 15 3.00 1.13 2.74
C ILE A 15 4.03 1.86 1.88
N ILE A 16 3.82 3.15 1.58
CA ILE A 16 4.76 3.93 0.78
C ILE A 16 6.12 4.03 1.47
N GLY A 17 6.14 4.33 2.77
CA GLY A 17 7.39 4.45 3.53
C GLY A 17 8.17 3.14 3.60
N GLY A 18 7.49 2.04 3.91
CA GLY A 18 8.10 0.71 3.94
C GLY A 18 8.62 0.28 2.57
N ARG A 19 7.86 0.54 1.51
CA ARG A 19 8.29 0.20 0.14
C ARG A 19 9.44 1.08 -0.34
N ALA A 20 9.41 2.38 -0.05
CA ALA A 20 10.51 3.28 -0.34
C ALA A 20 11.80 2.83 0.36
N LEU A 21 11.72 2.38 1.61
CA LEU A 21 12.86 1.81 2.32
C LEU A 21 13.41 0.57 1.61
N GLN A 22 12.55 -0.36 1.18
CA GLN A 22 12.98 -1.55 0.43
C GLN A 22 13.74 -1.16 -0.84
N LEU A 23 13.23 -0.21 -1.61
CA LEU A 23 13.87 0.30 -2.82
C LEU A 23 15.23 0.95 -2.52
N SER A 24 15.32 1.74 -1.45
CA SER A 24 16.59 2.32 -1.00
C SER A 24 17.62 1.28 -0.57
N LEU A 25 17.18 0.10 -0.12
CA LEU A 25 18.05 -1.04 0.20
C LEU A 25 18.40 -1.89 -1.02
N GLY A 26 18.06 -1.44 -2.24
CA GLY A 26 18.39 -2.14 -3.49
C GLY A 26 17.38 -3.21 -3.91
N ALA A 27 16.16 -3.22 -3.35
CA ALA A 27 15.11 -4.10 -3.83
C ALA A 27 14.70 -3.76 -5.27
N PHE A 28 14.30 -4.77 -6.04
CA PHE A 28 13.86 -4.60 -7.41
C PHE A 28 12.54 -3.80 -7.49
N PRO A 29 12.46 -2.75 -8.32
CA PRO A 29 11.22 -2.02 -8.58
C PRO A 29 10.30 -2.83 -9.52
N LEU A 30 9.02 -2.91 -9.20
CA LEU A 30 8.00 -3.62 -10.01
C LEU A 30 7.48 -2.76 -11.18
N VAL A 31 7.88 -1.50 -11.23
CA VAL A 31 7.54 -0.53 -12.29
C VAL A 31 8.81 -0.05 -12.95
N GLU A 32 8.71 0.35 -14.22
CA GLU A 32 9.85 0.89 -14.96
C GLU A 32 10.35 2.21 -14.31
N PRO A 33 11.60 2.24 -13.82
CA PRO A 33 12.18 3.44 -13.21
C PRO A 33 12.50 4.48 -14.29
N GLN A 34 12.15 5.73 -14.01
CA GLN A 34 12.49 6.87 -14.87
C GLN A 34 13.78 7.57 -14.39
N PRO A 35 14.46 8.35 -15.24
CA PRO A 35 15.75 8.98 -14.89
C PRO A 35 15.72 9.86 -13.63
N ASN A 36 14.57 10.46 -13.31
CA ASN A 36 14.39 11.35 -12.17
C ASN A 36 13.60 10.71 -11.01
N ASP A 37 13.38 9.39 -11.06
CA ASP A 37 12.60 8.71 -10.04
C ASP A 37 13.42 8.53 -8.75
N THR A 38 12.83 8.97 -7.64
CA THR A 38 13.31 8.64 -6.28
C THR A 38 12.58 7.40 -5.79
N ALA A 39 13.16 6.66 -4.83
CA ALA A 39 12.52 5.51 -4.17
C ALA A 39 11.07 5.80 -3.73
N PHE A 40 10.79 7.01 -3.23
CA PHE A 40 9.44 7.46 -2.88
C PHE A 40 8.50 7.53 -4.09
N THR A 41 8.95 8.14 -5.19
CA THR A 41 8.16 8.30 -6.42
C THR A 41 7.81 6.95 -7.04
N ILE A 42 8.78 6.02 -7.04
CA ILE A 42 8.59 4.63 -7.48
C ILE A 42 7.56 3.93 -6.59
N ALA A 43 7.73 3.97 -5.27
CA ALA A 43 6.80 3.34 -4.31
C ALA A 43 5.36 3.88 -4.47
N ARG A 44 5.20 5.19 -4.71
CA ARG A 44 3.89 5.81 -4.95
C ARG A 44 3.24 5.29 -6.24
N ARG A 45 4.02 5.14 -7.31
CA ARG A 45 3.55 4.59 -8.59
C ARG A 45 3.17 3.11 -8.48
N GLU A 46 3.98 2.31 -7.79
CA GLU A 46 3.69 0.90 -7.51
C GLU A 46 2.38 0.74 -6.71
N LEU A 47 2.16 1.59 -5.70
CA LEU A 47 0.91 1.59 -4.94
C LEU A 47 -0.29 1.96 -5.80
N ALA A 48 -0.16 3.00 -6.65
CA ALA A 48 -1.25 3.44 -7.53
C ALA A 48 -1.65 2.37 -8.57
N LEU A 49 -0.68 1.59 -9.05
CA LEU A 49 -0.93 0.46 -9.96
C LEU A 49 -1.41 -0.80 -9.22
N GLY A 50 -1.34 -0.84 -7.88
CA GLY A 50 -1.77 -1.99 -7.09
C GLY A 50 -0.95 -3.25 -7.33
N VAL A 51 0.31 -3.11 -7.75
CA VAL A 51 1.20 -4.25 -8.09
C VAL A 51 1.90 -4.85 -6.87
N LEU A 52 1.83 -4.17 -5.71
CA LEU A 52 2.50 -4.61 -4.49
C LEU A 52 1.77 -5.81 -3.85
N PRO A 53 2.44 -6.95 -3.62
CA PRO A 53 1.84 -8.12 -2.97
C PRO A 53 1.83 -7.95 -1.45
N ILE A 54 1.00 -7.02 -0.95
CA ILE A 54 0.90 -6.68 0.48
C ILE A 54 -0.49 -7.05 1.02
N ILE A 55 -0.51 -7.60 2.24
CA ILE A 55 -1.70 -7.84 3.03
C ILE A 55 -1.67 -6.92 4.24
N ILE A 56 -2.77 -6.21 4.48
CA ILE A 56 -2.93 -5.29 5.59
C ILE A 56 -3.64 -6.01 6.71
N ARG A 57 -2.96 -6.17 7.84
CA ARG A 57 -3.54 -6.74 9.06
C ARG A 57 -4.03 -5.62 9.98
N ARG A 58 -5.34 -5.57 10.21
CA ARG A 58 -5.98 -4.64 11.16
C ARG A 58 -6.27 -5.37 12.46
N HIS A 59 -5.69 -4.88 13.56
CA HIS A 59 -5.98 -5.38 14.89
C HIS A 59 -7.23 -4.72 15.45
N LEU A 60 -8.14 -5.54 15.97
CA LEU A 60 -9.35 -5.09 16.65
C LEU A 60 -9.10 -4.94 18.15
N PRO A 61 -9.90 -4.13 18.87
CA PRO A 61 -9.81 -3.98 20.32
C PRO A 61 -9.97 -5.31 21.07
N ASP A 62 -10.70 -6.26 20.48
CA ASP A 62 -10.94 -7.60 21.04
C ASP A 62 -9.73 -8.55 20.88
N GLY A 63 -8.61 -8.07 20.34
CA GLY A 63 -7.39 -8.86 20.11
C GLY A 63 -7.41 -9.72 18.84
N THR A 64 -8.55 -9.80 18.17
CA THR A 64 -8.66 -10.43 16.84
C THR A 64 -8.04 -9.55 15.76
N TYR A 65 -7.83 -10.12 14.57
CA TYR A 65 -7.30 -9.40 13.42
C TYR A 65 -8.06 -9.73 12.16
N ILE A 66 -8.05 -8.78 11.22
CA ILE A 66 -8.63 -8.93 9.89
C ILE A 66 -7.53 -8.66 8.88
N ASP A 67 -7.35 -9.61 7.97
CA ASP A 67 -6.39 -9.52 6.89
C ASP A 67 -7.11 -9.04 5.62
N ILE A 68 -6.66 -7.91 5.09
CA ILE A 68 -7.24 -7.26 3.90
C ILE A 68 -6.18 -7.20 2.80
N PRO A 69 -6.40 -7.87 1.66
CA PRO A 69 -5.51 -7.73 0.50
C PRO A 69 -5.50 -6.29 -0.01
N LEU A 70 -4.32 -5.77 -0.35
CA LEU A 70 -4.17 -4.39 -0.86
C LEU A 70 -5.03 -4.13 -2.10
N LYS A 71 -5.14 -5.13 -2.99
CA LYS A 71 -5.95 -5.04 -4.21
C LYS A 71 -7.41 -4.72 -3.93
N GLU A 72 -8.02 -5.41 -2.96
CA GLU A 72 -9.40 -5.18 -2.54
C GLU A 72 -9.58 -3.80 -1.90
N ALA A 73 -8.60 -3.36 -1.11
CA ALA A 73 -8.63 -2.07 -0.45
C ALA A 73 -8.54 -0.88 -1.44
N LEU A 74 -7.77 -1.04 -2.53
CA LEU A 74 -7.67 -0.06 -3.62
C LEU A 74 -8.94 -0.03 -4.50
N GLU A 75 -9.57 -1.18 -4.75
CA GLU A 75 -10.85 -1.23 -5.47
C GLU A 75 -11.96 -0.50 -4.70
N ALA A 76 -11.97 -0.61 -3.37
CA ALA A 76 -12.90 0.12 -2.50
C ALA A 76 -12.72 1.65 -2.51
N GLU A 77 -11.52 2.16 -2.86
CA GLU A 77 -11.28 3.58 -3.07
C GLU A 77 -11.82 4.06 -4.43
N LYS A 78 -11.69 3.26 -5.50
CA LYS A 78 -12.12 3.65 -6.86
C LYS A 78 -13.64 3.78 -7.00
N ILE A 79 -14.41 3.00 -6.23
CA ILE A 79 -15.89 3.02 -6.25
C ILE A 79 -16.45 4.27 -5.54
N ALA A 80 -15.60 5.08 -4.91
CA ALA A 80 -15.99 6.26 -4.14
C ALA A 80 -16.05 7.58 -4.93
N ILE A 81 -15.69 7.56 -6.21
CA ILE A 81 -15.64 8.71 -7.13
C ILE A 81 -16.68 8.47 -8.22
#